data_AF-A0A382V503-F1
#
_entry.id   AF-A0A382V503-F1
#
_cell.length_a   1.000
_cell.length_b   1.000
_cell.length_c   1.000
_cell.angle_alpha   90.00
_cell.angle_beta   90.00
_cell.angle_gamma   90.00
#
_symmetry.space_group_name_H-M   'P 1'
#
loop_
_entity.id
_entity.type
_entity.pdbx_description
1 polymer ?
#
loop_
_entity_poly.entity_id
_entity_poly.type
_entity_poly.pdbx_seq_one_letter_code
_entity_poly.pdbx_strand_id
1 'polypeptide(L)'
;ESDPWGDDGWGADGSGSNGECYEPWAGDGWCDPMQNTEACQWDGGDCCASTCAGCNEYLEWLSEVMCLDPEACENSASGCL
;
A
#
# COMPACT_ATOMS: atom_id res chain seq x y z
N GLU A 1 10.42 -22.18 -2.26
CA GLU A 1 11.45 -21.13 -2.32
C GLU A 1 10.94 -20.01 -1.45
N SER A 2 11.82 -19.41 -0.65
CA SER A 2 11.47 -18.54 0.47
C SER A 2 10.65 -17.33 0.02
N ASP A 3 9.36 -17.36 0.36
CA ASP A 3 8.45 -16.22 0.36
C ASP A 3 9.09 -15.08 1.18
N PRO A 4 9.46 -13.94 0.56
CA PRO A 4 10.19 -12.87 1.25
C PRO A 4 9.34 -12.07 2.26
N TRP A 5 8.03 -12.31 2.31
CA TRP A 5 7.06 -11.45 2.99
C TRP A 5 6.25 -12.27 3.99
N GLY A 6 6.91 -12.61 5.10
CA GLY A 6 6.37 -13.46 6.16
C GLY A 6 4.98 -13.05 6.65
N ASP A 7 4.34 -14.02 7.29
CA ASP A 7 3.01 -13.98 7.91
C ASP A 7 2.75 -12.75 8.83
N ASP A 8 2.50 -11.58 8.24
CA ASP A 8 1.85 -10.44 8.86
C ASP A 8 1.16 -9.56 7.81
N GLY A 9 -0.07 -9.96 7.42
CA GLY A 9 -1.07 -8.96 7.04
C GLY A 9 -1.65 -9.01 5.64
N TRP A 10 -1.97 -10.17 5.08
CA TRP A 10 -3.01 -10.24 4.04
C TRP A 10 -3.99 -11.34 4.44
N GLY A 11 -5.22 -10.94 4.80
CA GLY A 11 -6.29 -11.88 5.09
C GLY A 11 -6.48 -12.79 3.88
N ALA A 12 -6.01 -14.02 3.99
CA ALA A 12 -6.14 -15.03 2.96
C ALA A 12 -7.61 -15.32 2.66
N ASP A 13 -8.09 -14.88 1.49
CA ASP A 13 -8.86 -15.67 0.49
C ASP A 13 -9.34 -14.73 -0.63
N GLY A 14 -8.43 -14.25 -1.48
CA GLY A 14 -8.74 -13.19 -2.45
C GLY A 14 -8.14 -13.38 -3.84
N SER A 15 -8.21 -14.59 -4.41
CA SER A 15 -7.92 -14.77 -5.84
C SER A 15 -9.02 -14.08 -6.65
N GLY A 16 -8.76 -12.82 -7.02
CA GLY A 16 -9.79 -11.83 -7.30
C GLY A 16 -10.73 -12.08 -8.48
N SER A 17 -11.90 -11.44 -8.40
CA SER A 17 -12.78 -11.06 -9.52
C SER A 17 -13.80 -9.99 -9.09
N ASN A 18 -13.63 -8.74 -9.57
CA ASN A 18 -14.59 -7.62 -9.55
C ASN A 18 -14.65 -6.75 -8.27
N GLY A 19 -13.70 -5.82 -8.11
CA GLY A 19 -13.67 -4.89 -6.97
C GLY A 19 -12.96 -5.44 -5.74
N GLU A 20 -12.32 -6.60 -5.91
CA GLU A 20 -11.44 -7.23 -4.95
C GLU A 20 -10.01 -6.82 -5.25
N CYS A 21 -9.22 -6.74 -4.19
CA CYS A 21 -7.84 -6.31 -4.26
C CYS A 21 -7.03 -7.33 -5.07
N TYR A 22 -6.15 -6.85 -5.94
CA TYR A 22 -5.34 -7.71 -6.79
C TYR A 22 -3.99 -7.94 -6.12
N GLU A 23 -3.82 -9.13 -5.54
CA GLU A 23 -2.62 -9.48 -4.75
C GLU A 23 -1.28 -9.13 -5.42
N PRO A 24 -1.11 -9.26 -6.76
CA PRO A 24 0.16 -8.90 -7.39
C PRO A 24 0.47 -7.39 -7.48
N TRP A 25 -0.47 -6.50 -7.21
CA TRP A 25 -0.28 -5.03 -7.21
C TRP A 25 -0.08 -4.48 -5.82
N ALA A 26 -0.71 -5.11 -4.84
CA ALA A 26 -0.52 -4.82 -3.44
C ALA A 26 0.95 -5.00 -2.98
N GLY A 27 1.55 -3.94 -2.43
CA GLY A 27 2.90 -4.03 -1.86
C GLY A 27 3.99 -4.30 -2.91
N ASP A 28 3.72 -4.05 -4.19
CA ASP A 28 4.66 -4.22 -5.29
C ASP A 28 5.65 -3.05 -5.42
N GLY A 29 5.47 -2.01 -4.60
CA GLY A 29 6.28 -0.80 -4.56
C GLY A 29 5.90 0.20 -5.64
N TRP A 30 4.74 0.06 -6.27
CA TRP A 30 4.10 1.01 -7.18
C TRP A 30 2.74 1.40 -6.61
N CYS A 31 2.44 2.70 -6.62
CA CYS A 31 1.09 3.11 -6.25
C CYS A 31 0.13 2.86 -7.43
N ASP A 32 -0.78 1.92 -7.23
CA ASP A 32 -1.94 1.61 -8.05
C ASP A 32 -3.19 2.33 -7.49
N PRO A 33 -3.63 3.44 -8.11
CA PRO A 33 -4.74 4.26 -7.59
C PRO A 33 -6.07 3.51 -7.46
N MET A 34 -6.24 2.41 -8.20
CA MET A 34 -7.44 1.56 -8.13
C MET A 34 -7.42 0.64 -6.90
N GLN A 35 -6.23 0.33 -6.37
CA GLN A 35 -6.00 -0.48 -5.16
C GLN A 35 -5.79 0.40 -3.92
N ASN A 36 -5.53 1.70 -4.10
CA ASN A 36 -5.39 2.67 -3.01
C ASN A 36 -6.73 3.00 -2.33
N THR A 37 -7.30 2.02 -1.64
CA THR A 37 -8.56 2.12 -0.91
C THR A 37 -8.44 1.39 0.42
N GLU A 38 -9.25 1.77 1.41
CA GLU A 38 -9.29 1.11 2.71
C GLU A 38 -9.52 -0.41 2.60
N ALA A 39 -10.37 -0.85 1.66
CA ALA A 39 -10.65 -2.27 1.43
C ALA A 39 -9.43 -3.08 0.97
N CYS A 40 -8.48 -2.40 0.33
CA CYS A 40 -7.24 -2.97 -0.19
C CYS A 40 -6.01 -2.47 0.56
N GLN A 41 -6.24 -2.00 1.80
CA GLN A 41 -5.18 -1.56 2.70
C GLN A 41 -4.25 -0.55 2.05
N TRP A 42 -4.84 0.37 1.27
CA TRP A 42 -4.11 1.46 0.59
C TRP A 42 -3.01 0.94 -0.32
N ASP A 43 -3.33 -0.09 -1.11
CA ASP A 43 -2.39 -0.75 -2.02
C ASP A 43 -1.19 -1.39 -1.30
N GLY A 44 -1.45 -1.96 -0.13
CA GLY A 44 -0.39 -2.46 0.74
C GLY A 44 0.52 -1.38 1.31
N GLY A 45 0.08 -0.12 1.28
CA GLY A 45 0.86 1.03 1.73
C GLY A 45 1.69 1.70 0.64
N ASP A 46 1.64 1.23 -0.61
CA ASP A 46 2.53 1.70 -1.68
C ASP A 46 2.29 3.15 -2.11
N CYS A 47 1.13 3.72 -1.77
CA CYS A 47 0.75 5.08 -2.15
C CYS A 47 1.21 6.18 -1.18
N CYS A 48 1.82 5.81 -0.06
CA CYS A 48 2.29 6.74 0.98
C CYS A 48 3.76 6.48 1.28
N ALA A 49 4.60 7.51 1.26
CA ALA A 49 6.05 7.32 1.37
C ALA A 49 6.47 6.75 2.74
N SER A 50 5.65 6.99 3.77
CA SER A 50 5.91 6.46 5.11
C SER A 50 5.51 5.02 5.36
N THR A 51 4.50 4.51 4.67
CA THR A 51 4.01 3.12 4.85
C THR A 51 4.49 2.19 3.74
N CYS A 52 5.04 2.74 2.66
CA CYS A 52 5.56 1.97 1.55
C CYS A 52 6.94 1.35 1.84
N ALA A 53 6.97 0.02 1.97
CA ALA A 53 8.17 -0.76 2.19
C ALA A 53 8.84 -1.15 0.86
N GLY A 54 9.68 -0.28 0.30
CA GLY A 54 10.43 -0.58 -0.93
C GLY A 54 9.89 0.10 -2.20
N CYS A 55 9.13 1.17 -2.01
CA CYS A 55 8.73 2.11 -3.05
C CYS A 55 9.84 2.39 -4.06
N ASN A 56 9.47 2.39 -5.33
CA ASN A 56 10.34 2.91 -6.37
C ASN A 56 10.52 4.44 -6.21
N GLU A 57 11.61 4.99 -6.77
CA GLU A 57 11.97 6.42 -6.65
C GLU A 57 10.89 7.40 -7.17
N TYR A 58 9.95 6.93 -7.99
CA TYR A 58 8.84 7.73 -8.52
C TYR A 58 7.82 8.12 -7.44
N LEU A 59 7.77 7.38 -6.33
CA LEU A 59 6.77 7.60 -5.28
C LEU A 59 7.01 8.84 -4.42
N GLU A 60 8.21 9.39 -4.41
CA GLU A 60 8.52 10.65 -3.69
C GLU A 60 7.68 11.84 -4.18
N TRP A 61 7.30 11.87 -5.47
CA TRP A 61 6.48 12.95 -6.04
C TRP A 61 4.98 12.67 -6.02
N LEU A 62 4.62 11.40 -5.88
CA LEU A 62 3.26 10.92 -5.97
C LEU A 62 2.58 10.89 -4.60
N SER A 63 3.33 10.53 -3.55
CA SER A 63 2.81 10.41 -2.17
C SER A 63 2.17 11.69 -1.65
N GLU A 64 2.69 12.87 -1.97
CA GLU A 64 2.10 14.15 -1.53
C GLU A 64 0.68 14.41 -2.09
N VAL A 65 0.32 13.78 -3.21
CA VAL A 65 -0.96 14.03 -3.90
C VAL A 65 -1.94 12.88 -3.74
N MET A 66 -1.44 11.64 -3.61
CA MET A 66 -2.26 10.43 -3.65
C MET A 66 -2.18 9.56 -2.42
N CYS A 67 -1.47 9.97 -1.37
CA CYS A 67 -1.49 9.24 -0.11
C CYS A 67 -2.87 9.37 0.56
N LEU A 68 -3.61 8.26 0.65
CA LEU A 68 -4.93 8.20 1.28
C LEU A 68 -4.93 7.43 2.61
N ASP A 69 -3.84 6.73 2.91
CA ASP A 69 -3.67 5.99 4.15
C ASP A 69 -3.72 6.95 5.35
N PRO A 70 -4.71 6.84 6.25
CA PRO A 70 -4.79 7.69 7.43
C PRO A 70 -3.73 7.38 8.48
N GLU A 71 -3.12 6.19 8.43
CA GLU A 71 -2.03 5.78 9.33
C GLU A 71 -0.66 6.21 8.81
N ALA A 72 -0.57 6.69 7.56
CA ALA A 72 0.64 7.27 7.02
C ALA A 72 1.06 8.54 7.77
N CYS A 73 2.37 8.74 7.91
CA CYS A 73 2.97 9.89 8.58
C CYS A 73 2.48 11.23 8.03
N GLU A 74 2.30 11.31 6.71
CA GLU A 74 1.91 12.51 5.99
C GLU A 74 0.46 12.91 6.29
N ASN A 75 -0.39 11.93 6.62
CA ASN A 75 -1.80 12.12 6.95
C ASN A 75 -2.08 12.07 8.45
N SER A 76 -1.14 11.59 9.24
CA SER A 76 -1.24 11.48 10.69
C SER A 76 -1.02 12.83 11.37
N ALA A 77 -2.05 13.32 12.09
CA ALA A 77 -2.00 14.56 12.86
C ALA A 77 -0.95 14.56 13.99
N SER A 78 -0.39 13.40 14.34
CA SER A 78 0.61 13.24 15.39
C SER A 78 2.05 13.29 14.86
N GLY A 79 2.25 13.28 13.54
CA GLY A 79 3.56 13.12 12.91
C GLY A 79 4.20 11.77 13.25
N CYS A 80 5.17 11.36 12.45
CA CYS A 80 5.96 10.17 12.76
C CYS A 80 7.12 10.49 13.70
N LEU A 81 7.26 9.64 14.73
CA LEU A 81 8.32 9.70 15.73
C LEU A 81 9.48 8.78 15.33
#